data_AF-A0A438VHV6-F1
#
_entry.id   AF-A0A438VHV6-F1
#
_cell.length_a   1.000
_cell.length_b   1.000
_cell.length_c   1.000
_cell.angle_alpha   90.00
_cell.angle_beta   90.00
_cell.angle_gamma   90.00
#
_symmetry.space_group_name_H-M   'P 1'
#
loop_
_entity.id
_entity.type
_entity.pdbx_description
1 polymer ?
#
loop_
_entity_poly.entity_id
_entity_poly.type
_entity_poly.pdbx_seq_one_letter_code
_entity_poly.pdbx_strand_id
1 'polypeptide(L)'
;KLTITKETLTREQALERFKGDELKHAVMSKISGDIFGVYKQGEFEDLCKGPHLPNTRFLNHFKLTKLAGAYLGGDENNEML
;
A
#
# COMPACT_ATOMS: atom_id res chain seq x y z
N LYS A 1 -1.25 17.19 -11.88
CA LYS A 1 -1.19 15.75 -12.28
C LYS A 1 0.12 15.18 -11.75
N LEU A 2 0.05 14.34 -10.73
CA LEU A 2 1.21 13.84 -9.99
C LEU A 2 1.85 12.65 -10.73
N THR A 3 3.18 12.65 -10.82
CA THR A 3 3.99 11.53 -11.28
C THR A 3 4.07 10.48 -10.17
N ILE A 4 3.99 9.22 -10.56
CA ILE A 4 4.10 8.08 -9.65
C ILE A 4 5.51 7.51 -9.81
N THR A 5 6.31 7.56 -8.75
CA THR A 5 7.69 7.06 -8.75
C THR A 5 7.79 5.79 -7.93
N LYS A 6 8.48 4.78 -8.47
CA LYS A 6 8.77 3.54 -7.75
C LYS A 6 10.16 3.63 -7.11
N GLU A 7 10.23 3.38 -5.82
CA GLU A 7 11.45 3.14 -5.06
C GLU A 7 11.48 1.68 -4.61
N THR A 8 12.67 1.10 -4.55
CA THR A 8 12.87 -0.27 -4.08
C THR A 8 13.62 -0.19 -2.76
N LEU A 9 13.01 -0.69 -1.69
CA LEU A 9 13.55 -0.66 -0.34
C LEU A 9 13.76 -2.07 0.19
N THR A 10 14.70 -2.23 1.12
CA THR A 10 14.80 -3.46 1.90
C THR A 10 13.66 -3.57 2.91
N ARG A 11 13.42 -4.77 3.42
CA ARG A 11 12.44 -5.00 4.50
C ARG A 11 12.64 -4.05 5.67
N GLU A 12 13.87 -3.92 6.15
CA GLU A 12 14.20 -3.08 7.32
C GLU A 12 13.87 -1.60 7.04
N GLN A 13 14.25 -1.10 5.86
CA GLN A 13 13.95 0.27 5.44
C GLN A 13 12.44 0.51 5.30
N ALA A 14 11.70 -0.46 4.76
CA ALA A 14 10.25 -0.36 4.64
C ALA A 14 9.56 -0.36 6.00
N LEU A 15 9.99 -1.22 6.93
CA LEU A 15 9.44 -1.28 8.29
C LEU A 15 9.63 0.03 9.05
N GLU A 16 10.83 0.63 8.97
CA GLU A 16 11.09 1.93 9.60
C GLU A 16 10.29 3.06 8.95
N ARG A 17 10.16 3.05 7.61
CA ARG A 17 9.43 4.09 6.88
C ARG A 17 7.93 4.09 7.16
N PHE A 18 7.35 2.92 7.38
CA PHE A 18 5.92 2.75 7.68
C PHE A 18 5.65 2.46 9.16
N LYS A 19 6.54 2.87 10.07
CA LYS A 19 6.46 2.56 11.51
C LYS A 19 5.16 2.99 12.21
N GLY A 20 4.49 4.02 11.70
CA GLY A 20 3.21 4.48 12.22
C GLY A 20 1.97 3.79 11.62
N ASP A 21 2.15 2.80 10.74
CA ASP A 21 1.06 2.13 10.02
C ASP A 21 1.05 0.62 10.35
N GLU A 22 0.30 0.29 11.40
CA GLU A 22 0.18 -1.07 11.92
C GLU A 22 -0.41 -2.04 10.88
N LEU A 23 -1.31 -1.58 10.03
CA LEU A 23 -1.92 -2.38 8.97
C LEU A 23 -0.89 -2.76 7.91
N LYS A 24 -0.07 -1.81 7.46
CA LYS A 24 1.01 -2.11 6.51
C LYS A 24 2.05 -3.06 7.12
N HIS A 25 2.36 -2.93 8.40
CA HIS A 25 3.24 -3.87 9.11
C HIS A 25 2.65 -5.28 9.18
N ALA A 26 1.36 -5.41 9.48
CA ALA A 26 0.65 -6.70 9.48
C ALA A 26 0.64 -7.37 8.10
N VAL A 27 0.65 -6.58 7.02
CA VAL A 27 0.80 -7.09 5.65
C VAL A 27 2.25 -7.49 5.37
N MET A 28 3.25 -6.67 5.75
CA MET A 28 4.68 -6.95 5.52
C MET A 28 5.17 -8.21 6.24
N SER A 29 4.61 -8.53 7.41
CA SER A 29 4.94 -9.75 8.16
C SER A 29 4.49 -11.03 7.44
N LYS A 30 3.44 -10.93 6.60
CA LYS A 30 2.90 -12.06 5.82
C LYS A 30 3.55 -12.24 4.45
N ILE A 31 4.28 -11.24 3.95
CA ILE A 31 4.94 -11.29 2.64
C ILE A 31 6.32 -11.95 2.79
N SER A 32 6.66 -12.91 1.95
CA SER A 32 8.00 -13.51 1.89
C SER A 32 8.94 -12.67 1.01
N GLY A 33 10.23 -12.59 1.38
CA GLY A 33 11.26 -11.87 0.62
C GLY A 33 11.67 -10.54 1.23
N ASP A 34 12.82 -10.01 0.82
CA ASP A 34 13.51 -8.92 1.53
C ASP A 34 13.46 -7.58 0.81
N ILE A 35 12.76 -7.52 -0.33
CA ILE A 35 12.66 -6.36 -1.18
C ILE A 35 11.21 -5.96 -1.35
N PHE A 36 10.92 -4.70 -1.00
CA PHE A 36 9.61 -4.11 -1.16
C PHE A 36 9.64 -2.96 -2.17
N GLY A 37 8.58 -2.87 -2.98
CA GLY A 37 8.34 -1.70 -3.83
C GLY A 37 7.51 -0.68 -3.07
N VAL A 38 7.96 0.57 -3.07
CA VAL A 38 7.21 1.71 -2.55
C VAL A 38 6.89 2.64 -3.72
N TYR A 39 5.62 3.00 -3.85
CA TYR A 39 5.15 3.95 -4.85
C TYR A 39 4.82 5.27 -4.17
N LYS A 40 5.45 6.35 -4.64
CA LYS A 40 5.23 7.71 -4.15
C LYS A 40 4.48 8.53 -5.19
N GLN A 41 3.46 9.27 -4.74
CA GLN A 41 2.73 10.26 -5.52
C GLN A 41 2.45 11.51 -4.67
N GLY A 42 3.24 12.58 -4.88
CA GLY A 42 3.18 13.76 -4.02
C GLY A 42 3.55 13.41 -2.58
N GLU A 43 2.64 13.66 -1.65
CA GLU A 43 2.81 13.35 -0.21
C GLU A 43 2.36 11.94 0.17
N PHE A 44 1.69 11.22 -0.73
CA PHE A 44 1.21 9.87 -0.47
C PHE A 44 2.23 8.82 -0.91
N GLU A 45 2.46 7.84 -0.04
CA GLU A 45 3.35 6.71 -0.28
C GLU A 45 2.65 5.40 0.09
N ASP A 46 2.81 4.38 -0.75
CA ASP A 46 2.17 3.08 -0.56
C ASP A 46 3.09 1.91 -0.93
N LEU A 47 2.87 0.78 -0.26
CA LEU A 47 3.65 -0.45 -0.42
C LEU A 47 2.94 -1.36 -1.44
N CYS A 48 3.60 -1.66 -2.55
CA CYS A 48 3.05 -2.59 -3.53
C CYS A 48 4.13 -3.26 -4.38
N LYS A 49 3.84 -4.45 -4.90
CA LYS A 49 4.66 -5.08 -5.94
C LYS A 49 4.55 -4.34 -7.29
N GLY A 50 3.35 -3.83 -7.58
CA GLY A 50 2.94 -3.19 -8.83
C GLY A 50 2.92 -4.15 -10.04
N PRO A 51 3.02 -3.64 -11.28
CA PRO A 51 3.35 -2.24 -11.64
C PRO A 51 2.19 -1.26 -11.44
N HIS A 52 2.52 0.02 -11.19
CA HIS A 52 1.58 1.14 -11.21
C HIS A 52 1.70 1.94 -12.51
N LEU A 53 0.68 2.75 -12.80
CA LEU A 53 0.73 3.74 -13.87
C LEU A 53 1.81 4.79 -13.57
N PRO A 54 2.41 5.41 -14.61
CA PRO A 54 3.49 6.37 -14.39
C PRO A 54 3.01 7.76 -13.92
N ASN A 55 1.71 8.06 -14.07
CA ASN A 55 1.15 9.35 -13.67
C ASN A 55 -0.36 9.25 -13.38
N THR A 56 -0.83 9.98 -12.38
CA THR A 56 -2.25 10.05 -11.99
C THR A 56 -3.18 10.55 -13.11
N ARG A 57 -2.66 11.18 -14.17
CA ARG A 57 -3.43 11.65 -15.33
C ARG A 57 -4.22 10.58 -16.07
N PHE A 58 -3.86 9.31 -15.90
CA PHE A 58 -4.53 8.19 -16.54
C PHE A 58 -5.76 7.71 -15.74
N LEU A 59 -5.95 8.20 -14.51
CA LEU A 59 -7.01 7.77 -13.59
C LEU A 59 -8.12 8.84 -13.42
N ASN A 60 -8.48 9.57 -14.48
CA ASN A 60 -9.50 10.64 -14.36
C ASN A 60 -10.95 10.11 -14.31
N HIS A 61 -11.19 8.85 -14.68
CA HIS A 61 -12.53 8.30 -14.88
C HIS A 61 -12.73 7.03 -14.04
N PHE A 62 -13.06 7.22 -12.76
CA PHE A 62 -13.45 6.15 -11.85
C PHE A 62 -14.61 6.61 -10.97
N LYS A 63 -15.35 5.67 -10.39
CA LYS A 63 -16.42 5.96 -9.43
C LYS A 63 -16.39 4.95 -8.29
N LEU A 64 -16.64 5.41 -7.07
CA LEU A 64 -16.89 4.54 -5.92
C LEU A 64 -18.33 4.02 -5.99
N THR A 65 -18.56 2.78 -5.55
CA THR A 65 -19.86 2.10 -5.72
C THR A 65 -20.63 1.99 -4.42
N LYS A 66 -20.07 1.27 -3.43
CA LYS A 66 -20.68 0.98 -2.13
C LYS A 66 -19.60 0.86 -1.06
N LEU A 67 -19.99 1.03 0.19
CA LEU A 67 -19.17 0.70 1.36
C LEU A 67 -19.59 -0.65 1.92
N ALA A 68 -18.64 -1.41 2.45
CA ALA A 68 -18.83 -2.69 3.12
C ALA A 68 -17.76 -2.84 4.20
N GLY A 69 -18.06 -3.55 5.29
CA GLY A 69 -17.07 -3.89 6.32
C GLY A 69 -16.23 -5.09 5.89
N ALA A 70 -14.95 -5.09 6.27
CA ALA A 70 -14.05 -6.21 6.03
C ALA A 70 -13.20 -6.48 7.26
N TYR A 71 -12.96 -7.75 7.59
CA TYR A 71 -12.12 -8.09 8.74
C TYR A 71 -10.65 -8.24 8.36
N LEU A 72 -9.75 -7.79 9.22
CA LEU A 72 -8.31 -7.92 8.99
C LEU A 72 -7.91 -9.39 8.82
N GLY A 73 -7.32 -9.72 7.66
CA GLY A 73 -6.95 -11.08 7.32
C GLY A 73 -8.13 -12.03 7.05
N GLY A 74 -9.36 -11.52 7.00
CA GLY A 74 -10.57 -12.32 6.82
C GLY A 74 -11.03 -13.09 8.06
N ASP A 75 -10.51 -12.75 9.24
CA ASP A 75 -10.85 -13.38 10.52
C ASP A 75 -11.81 -12.49 11.32
N GLU A 76 -13.01 -12.99 11.57
CA GLU A 76 -14.09 -12.30 12.29
C GLU A 76 -13.74 -11.90 13.74
N ASN A 77 -12.70 -12.50 14.32
CA ASN A 77 -12.21 -12.14 15.65
C ASN A 77 -11.30 -10.91 15.63
N ASN A 78 -10.82 -10.49 14.46
CA ASN A 78 -9.97 -9.31 14.31
C ASN A 78 -10.80 -8.03 14.13
N GLU A 79 -10.11 -6.89 14.10
CA GLU A 79 -10.71 -5.59 13.86
C GLU A 79 -11.47 -5.54 12.51
N MET A 80 -12.66 -4.94 12.55
CA MET A 80 -13.47 -4.65 11.36
C MET A 80 -13.02 -3.30 10.78
N LEU A 81 -12.59 -3.34 9.51
CA LEU A 81 -12.16 -2.21 8.68
C LEU A 81 -13.32 -1.63 7.87
#